data_AF-A0A3C1C396-F1
#
_entry.id   AF-A0A3C1C396-F1
#
_cell.length_a   1.000
_cell.length_b   1.000
_cell.length_c   1.000
_cell.angle_alpha   90.00
_cell.angle_beta   90.00
_cell.angle_gamma   90.00
#
_symmetry.space_group_name_H-M   'P 1'
#
loop_
_entity.id
_entity.type
_entity.pdbx_description
1 polymer ?
#
loop_
_entity_poly.entity_id
_entity_poly.type
_entity_poly.pdbx_seq_one_letter_code
_entity_poly.pdbx_strand_id
1 'polypeptide(L)'
;MKLPFTTKMLQDWGGAATFRDGLTLFERGLVLEATCDDSHMQGTLSWGSRSIKTAARILPDHTCENQCPCRDNVERGLICAHVIALGLALLARHADPDRERKLQEEERRARHMRQVESMEFFKRAAPGTPGALNCALLLGLPRGWRDAAAEGPVPVRIFLEYHGAKHPIGETPREAVLGLVPQDEAVLFVLEEIAGGSVPDELQVALPDFINLLSLHRGRALWEEGGRELAVNATPVSTVLRVDLDHENGELLLVAHTELPFMRGAEFPAYLVA
;
A
#
# COMPACT_ATOMS: atom_id res chain seq x y z
N MET A 1 -15.01 -13.96 -0.69
CA MET A 1 -16.05 -13.93 0.37
C MET A 1 -17.38 -13.63 -0.30
N LYS A 2 -18.32 -14.57 -0.36
CA LYS A 2 -19.54 -14.43 -1.18
C LYS A 2 -20.44 -13.33 -0.63
N LEU A 3 -20.74 -12.31 -1.43
CA LEU A 3 -21.67 -11.24 -1.03
C LEU A 3 -23.10 -11.79 -0.84
N PRO A 4 -23.87 -11.27 0.14
CA PRO A 4 -25.23 -11.75 0.45
C PRO A 4 -26.30 -11.18 -0.50
N PHE A 5 -25.90 -10.49 -1.57
CA PHE A 5 -26.80 -9.86 -2.54
C PHE A 5 -26.30 -10.03 -3.97
N THR A 6 -27.17 -9.77 -4.93
CA THR A 6 -26.90 -9.86 -6.37
C THR A 6 -27.35 -8.60 -7.10
N THR A 7 -26.91 -8.42 -8.35
CA THR A 7 -27.37 -7.31 -9.20
C THR A 7 -28.90 -7.27 -9.33
N LYS A 8 -29.54 -8.45 -9.42
CA LYS A 8 -31.00 -8.55 -9.48
C LYS A 8 -31.65 -8.01 -8.21
N MET A 9 -31.11 -8.35 -7.03
CA MET A 9 -31.61 -7.83 -5.76
C MET A 9 -31.48 -6.31 -5.66
N LEU A 10 -30.37 -5.72 -6.13
CA LEU A 10 -30.22 -4.27 -6.21
C LEU A 10 -31.32 -3.62 -7.07
N GLN A 11 -31.62 -4.23 -8.23
CA GLN A 11 -32.67 -3.76 -9.12
C GLN A 11 -34.07 -3.91 -8.48
N ASP A 12 -34.32 -5.00 -7.76
CA ASP A 12 -35.58 -5.24 -7.06
C ASP A 12 -35.78 -4.27 -5.87
N TRP A 13 -34.70 -3.89 -5.17
CA TRP A 13 -34.76 -2.92 -4.07
C TRP A 13 -35.06 -1.48 -4.51
N GLY A 14 -34.37 -0.99 -5.55
CA GLY A 14 -34.48 0.39 -6.00
C GLY A 14 -35.51 0.63 -7.11
N GLY A 15 -35.91 -0.41 -7.83
CA GLY A 15 -36.67 -0.31 -9.07
C GLY A 15 -35.81 0.17 -10.27
N ALA A 16 -36.37 0.05 -11.48
CA ALA A 16 -35.63 0.26 -12.73
C ALA A 16 -35.09 1.70 -12.92
N ALA A 17 -35.78 2.72 -12.38
CA ALA A 17 -35.32 4.11 -12.48
C ALA A 17 -34.10 4.35 -11.59
N THR A 18 -34.24 4.10 -10.29
CA THR A 18 -33.15 4.24 -9.30
C THR A 18 -31.95 3.37 -9.64
N PHE A 19 -32.18 2.18 -10.19
CA PHE A 19 -31.09 1.30 -10.60
C PHE A 19 -30.24 1.91 -11.72
N ARG A 20 -30.87 2.53 -12.74
CA ARG A 20 -30.14 3.24 -13.81
C ARG A 20 -29.38 4.44 -13.29
N ASP A 21 -29.97 5.18 -12.35
CA ASP A 21 -29.29 6.32 -11.72
C ASP A 21 -28.07 5.86 -10.91
N GLY A 22 -28.22 4.78 -10.13
CA GLY A 22 -27.13 4.16 -9.39
C GLY A 22 -26.03 3.60 -10.29
N LEU A 23 -26.40 2.97 -11.42
CA LEU A 23 -25.44 2.50 -12.43
C LEU A 23 -24.64 3.68 -13.00
N THR A 24 -25.29 4.81 -13.30
CA THR A 24 -24.62 6.02 -13.79
C THR A 24 -23.60 6.55 -12.79
N LEU A 25 -23.91 6.53 -11.48
CA LEU A 25 -22.96 6.95 -10.43
C LEU A 25 -21.76 6.00 -10.34
N PHE A 26 -22.01 4.68 -10.46
CA PHE A 26 -20.97 3.66 -10.45
C PHE A 26 -20.04 3.78 -11.68
N GLU A 27 -20.59 3.87 -12.89
CA GLU A 27 -19.82 3.97 -14.14
C GLU A 27 -18.98 5.26 -14.21
N ARG A 28 -19.43 6.34 -13.58
CA ARG A 28 -18.67 7.60 -13.46
C ARG A 28 -17.57 7.56 -12.39
N GLY A 29 -17.37 6.44 -11.70
CA GLY A 29 -16.35 6.30 -10.67
C GLY A 29 -16.60 7.15 -9.43
N LEU A 30 -17.86 7.45 -9.11
CA LEU A 30 -18.20 8.32 -7.98
C LEU A 30 -18.22 7.58 -6.63
N VAL A 31 -17.98 6.27 -6.61
CA VAL A 31 -17.84 5.49 -5.38
C VAL A 31 -16.37 5.46 -4.98
N LEU A 32 -16.01 6.20 -3.94
CA LEU A 32 -14.63 6.35 -3.47
C LEU A 32 -14.18 5.15 -2.64
N GLU A 33 -15.07 4.67 -1.76
CA GLU A 33 -14.81 3.56 -0.84
C GLU A 33 -16.06 2.69 -0.77
N ALA A 34 -15.88 1.38 -0.67
CA ALA A 34 -16.96 0.44 -0.43
C ALA A 34 -16.45 -0.77 0.36
N THR A 35 -17.14 -1.10 1.44
CA THR A 35 -16.88 -2.28 2.28
C THR A 35 -18.20 -2.99 2.58
N CYS A 36 -18.12 -4.29 2.83
CA CYS A 36 -19.26 -5.09 3.23
C CYS A 36 -18.81 -6.08 4.30
N ASP A 37 -19.48 -6.04 5.45
CA ASP A 37 -19.30 -6.98 6.55
C ASP A 37 -20.60 -7.77 6.75
N ASP A 38 -20.55 -9.08 6.52
CA ASP A 38 -21.66 -10.04 6.49
C ASP A 38 -22.94 -9.56 5.80
N SER A 39 -23.76 -8.74 6.47
CA SER A 39 -25.04 -8.20 6.00
C SER A 39 -25.13 -6.67 6.05
N HIS A 40 -24.02 -5.97 6.28
CA HIS A 40 -23.95 -4.51 6.31
C HIS A 40 -22.98 -4.03 5.23
N MET A 41 -23.45 -3.12 4.37
CA MET A 41 -22.60 -2.48 3.36
C MET A 41 -22.50 -0.99 3.65
N GLN A 42 -21.29 -0.45 3.55
CA GLN A 42 -21.00 0.95 3.80
C GLN A 42 -19.91 1.48 2.89
N GLY A 43 -19.93 2.78 2.62
CA GLY A 43 -18.94 3.41 1.78
C GLY A 43 -19.14 4.92 1.64
N THR A 44 -18.27 5.51 0.82
CA THR A 44 -18.24 6.95 0.59
C THR A 44 -18.41 7.23 -0.89
N LEU A 45 -19.36 8.10 -1.25
CA LEU A 45 -19.57 8.54 -2.63
C LEU A 45 -19.25 10.02 -2.79
N SER A 46 -18.76 10.41 -3.96
CA SER A 46 -18.64 11.80 -4.37
C SER A 46 -20.01 12.34 -4.82
N TRP A 47 -20.44 13.45 -4.23
CA TRP A 47 -21.73 14.09 -4.46
C TRP A 47 -21.56 15.60 -4.63
N GLY A 48 -21.47 16.04 -5.89
CA GLY A 48 -21.16 17.44 -6.20
C GLY A 48 -19.76 17.81 -5.72
N SER A 49 -19.66 18.79 -4.81
CA SER A 49 -18.39 19.24 -4.20
C SER A 49 -18.10 18.62 -2.83
N ARG A 50 -18.93 17.69 -2.35
CA ARG A 50 -18.79 17.04 -1.03
C ARG A 50 -18.86 15.52 -1.18
N SER A 51 -18.43 14.80 -0.15
CA SER A 51 -18.67 13.36 -0.04
C SER A 51 -19.91 13.06 0.78
N ILE A 52 -20.55 11.92 0.51
CA ILE A 52 -21.67 11.38 1.27
C ILE A 52 -21.29 9.99 1.80
N LYS A 53 -21.45 9.79 3.11
CA LYS A 53 -21.31 8.46 3.72
C LYS A 53 -22.61 7.71 3.55
N THR A 54 -22.58 6.59 2.84
CA THR A 54 -23.75 5.79 2.52
C THR A 54 -23.60 4.42 3.15
N ALA A 55 -24.66 3.94 3.79
CA ALA A 55 -24.72 2.59 4.32
C ALA A 55 -26.09 1.97 4.05
N ALA A 56 -26.14 0.65 4.11
CA ALA A 56 -27.37 -0.13 4.06
C ALA A 56 -27.17 -1.49 4.72
N ARG A 57 -28.26 -2.05 5.25
CA ARG A 57 -28.26 -3.37 5.89
C ARG A 57 -29.15 -4.32 5.10
N ILE A 58 -28.61 -5.47 4.71
CA ILE A 58 -29.39 -6.59 4.17
C ILE A 58 -30.05 -7.31 5.35
N LEU A 59 -31.37 -7.45 5.28
CA LEU A 59 -32.17 -8.14 6.29
C LEU A 59 -32.26 -9.65 6.00
N PRO A 60 -32.62 -10.50 6.98
CA PRO A 60 -32.70 -11.96 6.80
C PRO A 60 -33.67 -12.42 5.71
N ASP A 61 -34.68 -11.61 5.38
CA ASP A 61 -35.65 -11.85 4.32
C ASP A 61 -35.17 -11.36 2.93
N HIS A 62 -33.89 -11.00 2.81
CA HIS A 62 -33.25 -10.44 1.62
C HIS A 62 -33.77 -9.07 1.18
N THR A 63 -34.53 -8.39 2.03
CA THR A 63 -34.83 -6.97 1.86
C THR A 63 -33.67 -6.09 2.33
N CYS A 64 -33.74 -4.80 2.05
CA CYS A 64 -32.65 -3.85 2.32
C CYS A 64 -33.17 -2.65 3.11
N GLU A 65 -32.52 -2.38 4.24
CA GLU A 65 -32.71 -1.18 5.04
C GLU A 65 -31.72 -0.11 4.59
N ASN A 66 -32.24 1.02 4.10
CA ASN A 66 -31.42 2.13 3.64
C ASN A 66 -30.97 3.01 4.82
N GLN A 67 -29.66 3.22 4.95
CA GLN A 67 -29.05 4.06 5.99
C GLN A 67 -28.29 5.26 5.38
N CYS A 68 -28.57 5.58 4.11
CA CYS A 68 -28.00 6.73 3.42
C CYS A 68 -28.58 8.05 3.96
N PRO A 69 -27.79 9.10 4.21
CA PRO A 69 -28.29 10.39 4.70
C PRO A 69 -28.91 11.26 3.57
N CYS A 70 -29.10 10.71 2.38
CA CYS A 70 -29.69 11.45 1.26
C CYS A 70 -31.19 11.66 1.43
N ARG A 71 -31.72 12.66 0.73
CA ARG A 71 -33.12 13.05 0.75
C ARG A 71 -34.09 11.90 0.48
N ASP A 72 -33.81 11.06 -0.52
CA ASP A 72 -34.68 9.93 -0.87
C ASP A 72 -34.83 8.92 0.26
N ASN A 73 -33.81 8.76 1.10
CA ASN A 73 -33.94 7.95 2.31
C ASN A 73 -34.60 8.73 3.45
N VAL A 74 -34.04 9.88 3.79
CA VAL A 74 -34.40 10.63 5.01
C VAL A 74 -35.85 11.14 4.95
N GLU A 75 -36.31 11.61 3.79
CA GLU A 75 -37.66 12.15 3.64
C GLU A 75 -38.67 11.12 3.14
N ARG A 76 -38.24 10.15 2.32
CA ARG A 76 -39.16 9.25 1.60
C ARG A 76 -39.03 7.77 1.99
N GLY A 77 -38.01 7.41 2.78
CA GLY A 77 -37.74 6.03 3.19
C GLY A 77 -37.45 5.07 2.02
N LEU A 78 -36.99 5.60 0.88
CA LEU A 78 -36.77 4.80 -0.33
C LEU A 78 -35.31 4.37 -0.44
N ILE A 79 -35.08 3.24 -1.11
CA ILE A 79 -33.74 2.86 -1.57
C ILE A 79 -33.29 3.89 -2.62
N CYS A 80 -32.13 4.49 -2.39
CA CYS A 80 -31.61 5.56 -3.22
C CYS A 80 -30.53 5.07 -4.20
N ALA A 81 -30.24 5.88 -5.22
CA ALA A 81 -29.19 5.59 -6.20
C ALA A 81 -27.81 5.37 -5.55
N HIS A 82 -27.51 6.00 -4.41
CA HIS A 82 -26.25 5.82 -3.69
C HIS A 82 -26.05 4.39 -3.18
N VAL A 83 -27.11 3.80 -2.61
CA VAL A 83 -27.10 2.42 -2.10
C VAL A 83 -26.92 1.43 -3.25
N ILE A 84 -27.55 1.70 -4.39
CA ILE A 84 -27.36 0.88 -5.60
C ILE A 84 -25.92 0.97 -6.11
N ALA A 85 -25.38 2.18 -6.26
CA ALA A 85 -24.02 2.40 -6.73
C ALA A 85 -22.98 1.73 -5.81
N LEU A 86 -23.18 1.81 -4.50
CA LEU A 86 -22.37 1.12 -3.49
C LEU A 86 -22.41 -0.41 -3.68
N GLY A 87 -23.60 -0.97 -3.86
CA GLY A 87 -23.79 -2.40 -4.11
C GLY A 87 -23.14 -2.87 -5.42
N LEU A 88 -23.27 -2.08 -6.49
CA LEU A 88 -22.62 -2.36 -7.79
C LEU A 88 -21.10 -2.35 -7.67
N ALA A 89 -20.53 -1.41 -6.92
CA ALA A 89 -19.10 -1.36 -6.65
C ALA A 89 -18.62 -2.62 -5.91
N LEU A 90 -19.35 -3.07 -4.89
CA LEU A 90 -19.02 -4.30 -4.16
C LEU A 90 -19.10 -5.55 -5.05
N LEU A 91 -20.17 -5.66 -5.86
CA LEU A 91 -20.33 -6.78 -6.81
C LEU A 91 -19.21 -6.80 -7.86
N ALA A 92 -18.82 -5.63 -8.38
CA ALA A 92 -17.73 -5.53 -9.34
C ALA A 92 -16.38 -5.96 -8.72
N ARG A 93 -16.07 -5.52 -7.49
CA ARG A 93 -14.88 -5.96 -6.75
C ARG A 93 -14.87 -7.46 -6.50
N HIS A 94 -16.03 -8.03 -6.16
CA HIS A 94 -16.14 -9.45 -5.90
C HIS A 94 -16.04 -10.30 -7.18
N ALA A 95 -16.55 -9.79 -8.31
CA ALA A 95 -16.52 -10.49 -9.60
C ALA A 95 -15.13 -10.49 -10.25
N ASP A 96 -14.32 -9.46 -9.99
CA ASP A 96 -12.94 -9.35 -10.47
C ASP A 96 -12.04 -8.67 -9.42
N PRO A 97 -11.50 -9.45 -8.46
CA PRO A 97 -10.58 -8.94 -7.44
C PRO A 97 -9.29 -8.35 -8.03
N ASP A 98 -8.91 -8.77 -9.24
CA ASP A 98 -7.70 -8.30 -9.92
C ASP A 98 -7.93 -6.96 -10.67
N ARG A 99 -9.19 -6.54 -10.85
CA ARG A 99 -9.53 -5.27 -11.51
C ARG A 99 -9.09 -4.06 -10.69
N GLU A 100 -9.22 -4.10 -9.37
CA GLU A 100 -8.69 -3.03 -8.50
C GLU A 100 -7.17 -3.01 -8.49
N ARG A 101 -6.51 -4.18 -8.49
CA ARG A 101 -5.05 -4.23 -8.64
C ARG A 101 -4.60 -3.61 -9.96
N LYS A 102 -5.30 -3.91 -11.05
CA LYS A 102 -5.06 -3.31 -12.38
C LYS A 102 -5.39 -1.82 -12.41
N LEU A 103 -6.48 -1.36 -11.79
CA LEU A 103 -6.82 0.07 -11.72
C LEU A 103 -5.79 0.82 -10.89
N GLN A 104 -5.33 0.26 -9.77
CA GLN A 104 -4.24 0.83 -8.97
C GLN A 104 -2.92 0.82 -9.73
N GLU A 105 -2.61 -0.22 -10.52
CA GLU A 105 -1.47 -0.24 -11.44
C GLU A 105 -1.61 0.81 -12.55
N GLU A 106 -2.81 1.03 -13.08
CA GLU A 106 -3.11 2.04 -14.11
C GLU A 106 -3.09 3.47 -13.55
N GLU A 107 -3.62 3.70 -12.34
CA GLU A 107 -3.50 4.96 -11.61
C GLU A 107 -2.05 5.23 -11.22
N ARG A 108 -1.29 4.21 -10.82
CA ARG A 108 0.17 4.30 -10.61
C ARG A 108 0.87 4.71 -11.90
N ARG A 109 0.54 4.08 -13.04
CA ARG A 109 1.08 4.46 -14.35
C ARG A 109 0.67 5.87 -14.77
N ALA A 110 -0.56 6.29 -14.52
CA ALA A 110 -1.07 7.62 -14.87
C ALA A 110 -0.47 8.72 -13.98
N ARG A 111 -0.30 8.46 -12.69
CA ARG A 111 0.42 9.34 -11.76
C ARG A 111 1.88 9.46 -12.16
N HIS A 112 2.52 8.33 -12.48
CA HIS A 112 3.88 8.29 -12.98
C HIS A 112 4.03 9.10 -14.27
N MET A 113 3.15 8.94 -15.27
CA MET A 113 3.20 9.73 -16.50
C MET A 113 3.11 11.24 -16.25
N ARG A 114 2.24 11.69 -15.32
CA ARG A 114 2.09 13.12 -14.98
C ARG A 114 3.31 13.69 -14.25
N GLN A 115 3.99 12.88 -13.43
CA GLN A 115 5.19 13.29 -12.67
C GLN A 115 6.49 13.17 -13.48
N VAL A 116 6.55 12.23 -14.44
CA VAL A 116 7.62 12.17 -15.44
C VAL A 116 7.62 13.43 -16.32
N GLU A 117 6.44 13.97 -16.64
CA GLU A 117 6.31 15.23 -17.40
C GLU A 117 6.76 16.47 -16.59
N SER A 118 6.74 16.44 -15.25
CA SER A 118 7.07 17.57 -14.38
C SER A 118 8.55 17.69 -13.96
N MET A 119 9.47 16.90 -14.53
CA MET A 119 10.90 16.82 -14.14
C MET A 119 11.14 16.38 -12.68
N GLU A 120 10.15 15.79 -11.99
CA GLU A 120 10.31 15.37 -10.59
C GLU A 120 11.09 14.06 -10.44
N PHE A 121 11.16 13.24 -11.49
CA PHE A 121 11.86 11.96 -11.50
C PHE A 121 13.15 11.98 -12.32
N PHE A 122 14.11 11.18 -11.90
CA PHE A 122 15.33 10.98 -12.66
C PHE A 122 15.06 10.17 -13.94
N LYS A 123 15.69 10.58 -15.04
CA LYS A 123 15.66 9.80 -16.28
C LYS A 123 16.48 8.51 -16.10
N ARG A 124 16.00 7.41 -16.66
CA ARG A 124 16.66 6.09 -16.60
C ARG A 124 17.26 5.70 -17.94
N ALA A 125 18.37 4.98 -17.89
CA ALA A 125 18.94 4.29 -19.03
C ALA A 125 19.56 2.96 -18.58
N ALA A 126 19.79 2.06 -19.54
CA ALA A 126 20.55 0.85 -19.27
C ALA A 126 22.00 1.20 -18.85
N PRO A 127 22.61 0.43 -17.92
CA PRO A 127 24.01 0.61 -17.57
C PRO A 127 24.91 0.52 -18.81
N GLY A 128 25.89 1.40 -18.89
CA GLY A 128 26.81 1.52 -20.02
C GLY A 128 26.29 2.38 -21.18
N THR A 129 25.09 2.96 -21.10
CA THR A 129 24.58 3.90 -22.11
C THR A 129 25.49 5.15 -22.16
N PRO A 130 25.99 5.56 -23.35
CA PRO A 130 26.81 6.76 -23.49
C PRO A 130 26.10 8.01 -22.95
N GLY A 131 26.77 8.74 -22.04
CA GLY A 131 26.22 9.95 -21.40
C GLY A 131 25.32 9.69 -20.19
N ALA A 132 25.03 8.42 -19.84
CA ALA A 132 24.37 8.09 -18.59
C ALA A 132 25.38 8.03 -17.44
N LEU A 133 24.97 8.53 -16.26
CA LEU A 133 25.69 8.37 -15.01
C LEU A 133 25.47 6.95 -14.48
N ASN A 134 26.42 6.06 -14.75
CA ASN A 134 26.39 4.71 -14.22
C ASN A 134 26.58 4.74 -12.71
N CYS A 135 25.58 4.29 -11.98
CA CYS A 135 25.54 4.33 -10.53
C CYS A 135 24.89 3.08 -9.94
N ALA A 136 25.12 2.86 -8.65
CA ALA A 136 24.38 1.89 -7.84
C ALA A 136 23.56 2.62 -6.78
N LEU A 137 22.34 2.15 -6.54
CA LEU A 137 21.50 2.68 -5.46
C LEU A 137 21.83 1.98 -4.15
N LEU A 138 22.07 2.77 -3.10
CA LEU A 138 22.37 2.30 -1.76
C LEU A 138 21.38 2.89 -0.76
N LEU A 139 20.84 2.03 0.09
CA LEU A 139 19.98 2.44 1.21
C LEU A 139 20.72 2.35 2.53
N GLY A 140 20.57 3.40 3.33
CA GLY A 140 21.12 3.53 4.66
C GLY A 140 20.03 3.59 5.74
N LEU A 141 20.33 3.10 6.93
CA LEU A 141 19.50 3.21 8.13
C LEU A 141 20.31 3.90 9.23
N PRO A 142 19.74 4.88 9.95
CA PRO A 142 20.42 5.51 11.08
C PRO A 142 20.57 4.54 12.25
N ARG A 143 21.43 4.88 13.20
CA ARG A 143 21.51 4.12 14.46
C ARG A 143 20.18 4.19 15.21
N GLY A 144 19.76 3.07 15.81
CA GLY A 144 18.49 3.00 16.54
C GLY A 144 17.24 2.89 15.67
N TRP A 145 17.38 2.66 14.35
CA TRP A 145 16.23 2.51 13.45
C TRP A 145 15.24 1.40 13.89
N ARG A 146 15.73 0.36 14.58
CA ARG A 146 14.90 -0.74 15.10
C ARG A 146 13.88 -0.26 16.14
N ASP A 147 14.31 0.66 17.00
CA ASP A 147 13.44 1.26 18.02
C ASP A 147 12.45 2.22 17.35
N ALA A 148 12.93 3.04 16.41
CA ALA A 148 12.08 3.94 15.62
C ALA A 148 11.00 3.19 14.83
N ALA A 149 11.32 2.01 14.28
CA ALA A 149 10.38 1.17 13.54
C ALA A 149 9.21 0.66 14.41
N ALA A 150 9.40 0.54 15.72
CA ALA A 150 8.33 0.17 16.64
C ALA A 150 7.40 1.35 16.98
N GLU A 151 7.92 2.57 16.92
CA GLU A 151 7.20 3.80 17.27
C GLU A 151 6.52 4.47 16.07
N GLY A 152 6.96 4.17 14.84
CA GLY A 152 6.40 4.81 13.64
C GLY A 152 7.17 4.51 12.35
N PRO A 153 7.16 5.45 11.38
CA PRO A 153 7.88 5.31 10.12
C PRO A 153 9.37 5.08 10.32
N VAL A 154 9.96 4.27 9.44
CA VAL A 154 11.39 3.95 9.43
C VAL A 154 12.14 5.01 8.62
N PRO A 155 13.12 5.71 9.19
CA PRO A 155 13.99 6.61 8.43
C PRO A 155 14.92 5.82 7.51
N VAL A 156 14.85 6.10 6.21
CA VAL A 156 15.71 5.50 5.18
C VAL A 156 16.50 6.59 4.49
N ARG A 157 17.84 6.50 4.54
CA ARG A 157 18.75 7.39 3.81
C ARG A 157 19.06 6.83 2.43
N ILE A 158 19.08 7.68 1.41
CA ILE A 158 19.22 7.26 0.01
C ILE A 158 20.50 7.85 -0.58
N PHE A 159 21.34 6.96 -1.13
CA PHE A 159 22.61 7.33 -1.75
C PHE A 159 22.71 6.72 -3.16
N LEU A 160 23.47 7.41 -4.01
CA LEU A 160 23.97 6.88 -5.27
C LEU A 160 25.48 6.71 -5.18
N GLU A 161 25.97 5.54 -5.55
CA GLU A 161 27.40 5.27 -5.67
C GLU A 161 27.82 5.39 -7.13
N TYR A 162 28.68 6.36 -7.41
CA TYR A 162 29.28 6.57 -8.73
C TYR A 162 30.69 7.13 -8.56
N HIS A 163 31.55 6.95 -9.57
CA HIS A 163 32.97 7.33 -9.49
C HIS A 163 33.72 6.79 -8.25
N GLY A 164 33.25 5.68 -7.68
CA GLY A 164 33.86 5.04 -6.50
C GLY A 164 33.57 5.74 -5.16
N ALA A 165 32.62 6.67 -5.12
CA ALA A 165 32.19 7.37 -3.91
C ALA A 165 30.67 7.30 -3.74
N LYS A 166 30.22 7.34 -2.48
CA LYS A 166 28.80 7.41 -2.11
C LYS A 166 28.38 8.87 -2.02
N HIS A 167 27.32 9.22 -2.71
CA HIS A 167 26.74 10.56 -2.75
C HIS A 167 25.29 10.51 -2.26
N PRO A 168 24.85 11.40 -1.35
CA PRO A 168 23.43 11.61 -1.09
C PRO A 168 22.68 11.86 -2.41
N ILE A 169 21.48 11.31 -2.56
CA ILE A 169 20.73 11.41 -3.81
C ILE A 169 20.42 12.85 -4.23
N GLY A 170 20.27 13.76 -3.26
CA GLY A 170 20.06 15.19 -3.45
C GLY A 170 21.28 15.93 -4.00
N GLU A 171 22.49 15.39 -3.87
CA GLU A 171 23.70 15.93 -4.52
C GLU A 171 23.80 15.55 -6.00
N THR A 172 22.96 14.62 -6.47
CA THR A 172 22.99 14.18 -7.87
C THR A 172 22.23 15.18 -8.76
N PRO A 173 22.84 15.68 -9.86
CA PRO A 173 22.17 16.61 -10.77
C PRO A 173 20.84 16.05 -11.29
N ARG A 174 19.76 16.82 -11.23
CA ARG A 174 18.40 16.36 -11.57
C ARG A 174 18.24 15.98 -13.04
N GLU A 175 18.98 16.65 -13.90
CA GLU A 175 19.05 16.40 -15.33
C GLU A 175 19.88 15.16 -15.70
N ALA A 176 20.59 14.55 -14.73
CA ALA A 176 21.36 13.34 -14.97
C ALA A 176 20.46 12.18 -15.40
N VAL A 177 20.91 11.44 -16.40
CA VAL A 177 20.32 10.15 -16.79
C VAL A 177 21.03 9.07 -16.00
N LEU A 178 20.31 8.37 -15.12
CA LEU A 178 20.89 7.35 -14.26
C LEU A 178 20.94 6.00 -14.96
N GLY A 179 22.14 5.46 -15.10
CA GLY A 179 22.42 4.12 -15.60
C GLY A 179 22.35 3.11 -14.47
N LEU A 180 21.15 2.57 -14.21
CA LEU A 180 20.86 1.67 -13.09
C LEU A 180 20.59 0.24 -13.56
N VAL A 181 20.97 -0.75 -12.77
CA VAL A 181 20.52 -2.13 -13.01
C VAL A 181 19.02 -2.25 -12.71
N PRO A 182 18.29 -3.22 -13.31
CA PRO A 182 16.82 -3.29 -13.18
C PRO A 182 16.31 -3.34 -11.73
N GLN A 183 17.07 -3.94 -10.82
CA GLN A 183 16.70 -4.02 -9.41
C GLN A 183 16.83 -2.65 -8.70
N ASP A 184 17.85 -1.85 -9.01
CA ASP A 184 18.05 -0.51 -8.44
C ASP A 184 17.00 0.45 -8.98
N GLU A 185 16.67 0.31 -10.27
CA GLU A 185 15.59 1.04 -10.91
C GLU A 185 14.25 0.74 -10.23
N ALA A 186 13.95 -0.53 -9.94
CA ALA A 186 12.73 -0.92 -9.24
C ALA A 186 12.65 -0.35 -7.82
N VAL A 187 13.77 -0.35 -7.08
CA VAL A 187 13.82 0.25 -5.74
C VAL A 187 13.62 1.76 -5.82
N LEU A 188 14.34 2.45 -6.71
CA LEU A 188 14.26 3.90 -6.82
C LEU A 188 12.86 4.35 -7.27
N PHE A 189 12.22 3.58 -8.14
CA PHE A 189 10.82 3.79 -8.52
C PHE A 189 9.90 3.77 -7.29
N VAL A 190 10.06 2.78 -6.40
CA VAL A 190 9.24 2.70 -5.18
C VAL A 190 9.53 3.86 -4.23
N LEU A 191 10.79 4.29 -4.11
CA LEU A 191 11.15 5.47 -3.30
C LEU A 191 10.55 6.76 -3.85
N GLU A 192 10.55 6.93 -5.18
CA GLU A 192 9.90 8.04 -5.89
C GLU A 192 8.38 8.03 -5.67
N GLU A 193 7.75 6.84 -5.66
CA GLU A 193 6.34 6.67 -5.36
C GLU A 193 6.01 7.05 -3.91
N ILE A 194 6.79 6.58 -2.94
CA ILE A 194 6.62 6.90 -1.51
C ILE A 194 6.83 8.40 -1.26
N ALA A 195 7.85 9.00 -1.89
CA ALA A 195 8.11 10.43 -1.79
C ALA A 195 7.05 11.29 -2.52
N GLY A 196 6.32 10.70 -3.47
CA GLY A 196 5.36 11.39 -4.31
C GLY A 196 6.02 12.36 -5.30
N GLY A 197 7.26 12.11 -5.71
CA GLY A 197 8.04 13.00 -6.57
C GLY A 197 9.55 12.82 -6.37
N SER A 198 10.26 13.94 -6.29
CA SER A 198 11.71 13.95 -6.04
C SER A 198 12.05 13.30 -4.70
N VAL A 199 12.91 12.27 -4.73
CA VAL A 199 13.41 11.60 -3.53
C VAL A 199 14.34 12.53 -2.73
N PRO A 200 14.09 12.75 -1.42
CA PRO A 200 15.01 13.44 -0.52
C PRO A 200 16.17 12.53 -0.07
N ASP A 201 17.21 13.09 0.54
CA ASP A 201 18.33 12.31 1.10
C ASP A 201 17.92 11.34 2.21
N GLU A 202 16.85 11.68 2.94
CA GLU A 202 16.25 10.83 3.97
C GLU A 202 14.72 10.85 3.82
N LEU A 203 14.12 9.67 3.79
CA LEU A 203 12.69 9.45 3.61
C LEU A 203 12.12 8.69 4.81
N GLN A 204 10.99 9.16 5.34
CA GLN A 204 10.25 8.48 6.41
C GLN A 204 9.30 7.48 5.78
N VAL A 205 9.61 6.19 5.89
CA VAL A 205 8.91 5.11 5.19
C VAL A 205 7.98 4.38 6.16
N ALA A 206 6.69 4.28 5.84
CA ALA A 206 5.77 3.50 6.67
C ALA A 206 6.18 2.03 6.73
N LEU A 207 5.87 1.35 7.84
CA LEU A 207 6.35 -0.02 8.07
C LEU A 207 5.96 -1.02 6.95
N PRO A 208 4.72 -1.02 6.39
CA PRO A 208 4.38 -1.87 5.24
C PRO A 208 5.26 -1.61 4.02
N ASP A 209 5.50 -0.34 3.70
CA ASP A 209 6.33 0.07 2.56
C ASP A 209 7.80 -0.30 2.78
N PHE A 210 8.27 -0.21 4.02
CA PHE A 210 9.62 -0.64 4.39
C PHE A 210 9.80 -2.15 4.19
N ILE A 211 8.83 -2.97 4.59
CA ILE A 211 8.84 -4.43 4.33
C ILE A 211 8.84 -4.73 2.82
N ASN A 212 8.10 -3.94 2.03
CA ASN A 212 8.13 -4.03 0.56
C ASN A 212 9.52 -3.68 -0.01
N LEU A 213 10.16 -2.61 0.47
CA LEU A 213 11.53 -2.24 0.09
C LEU A 213 12.55 -3.34 0.45
N LEU A 214 12.42 -3.98 1.61
CA LEU A 214 13.25 -5.14 1.98
C LEU A 214 13.06 -6.30 1.01
N SER A 215 11.84 -6.55 0.55
CA SER A 215 11.57 -7.59 -0.43
C SER A 215 12.23 -7.32 -1.78
N LEU A 216 12.34 -6.06 -2.19
CA LEU A 216 13.08 -5.65 -3.40
C LEU A 216 14.61 -5.75 -3.22
N HIS A 217 15.10 -5.66 -1.97
CA HIS A 217 16.52 -5.75 -1.62
C HIS A 217 17.03 -7.18 -1.37
N ARG A 218 16.22 -8.21 -1.61
CA ARG A 218 16.64 -9.61 -1.41
C ARG A 218 17.98 -9.89 -2.10
N GLY A 219 18.92 -10.45 -1.35
CA GLY A 219 20.26 -10.78 -1.80
C GLY A 219 21.26 -9.62 -1.73
N ARG A 220 20.89 -8.47 -1.16
CA ARG A 220 21.75 -7.28 -1.01
C ARG A 220 21.89 -6.85 0.44
N ALA A 221 22.76 -5.87 0.68
CA ALA A 221 22.93 -5.27 1.99
C ALA A 221 22.33 -3.87 2.05
N LEU A 222 21.76 -3.53 3.19
CA LEU A 222 21.54 -2.15 3.63
C LEU A 222 22.74 -1.69 4.45
N TRP A 223 22.92 -0.38 4.58
CA TRP A 223 23.99 0.19 5.39
C TRP A 223 23.46 0.79 6.67
N GLU A 224 23.91 0.31 7.82
CA GLU A 224 23.63 0.98 9.09
C GLU A 224 24.70 2.05 9.35
N GLU A 225 24.26 3.19 9.87
CA GLU A 225 25.13 4.27 10.29
C GLU A 225 26.17 3.79 11.31
N GLY A 226 27.44 4.01 10.99
CA GLY A 226 28.57 3.36 11.66
C GLY A 226 29.26 2.28 10.82
N GLY A 227 28.78 2.05 9.59
CA GLY A 227 29.46 1.22 8.59
C GLY A 227 29.17 -0.27 8.69
N ARG A 228 28.14 -0.66 9.45
CA ARG A 228 27.70 -2.06 9.51
C ARG A 228 26.82 -2.36 8.31
N GLU A 229 27.17 -3.37 7.54
CA GLU A 229 26.29 -3.91 6.51
C GLU A 229 25.22 -4.82 7.14
N LEU A 230 23.98 -4.62 6.73
CA LEU A 230 22.81 -5.40 7.14
C LEU A 230 22.34 -6.22 5.93
N ALA A 231 22.72 -7.48 5.88
CA ALA A 231 22.33 -8.37 4.79
C ALA A 231 20.82 -8.65 4.79
N VAL A 232 20.19 -8.48 3.64
CA VAL A 232 18.80 -8.86 3.37
C VAL A 232 18.82 -10.22 2.69
N ASN A 233 18.68 -11.27 3.48
CA ASN A 233 18.75 -12.64 2.97
C ASN A 233 17.61 -12.95 2.00
N ALA A 234 17.92 -13.60 0.88
CA ALA A 234 16.91 -14.03 -0.10
C ALA A 234 16.13 -15.26 0.37
N THR A 235 16.74 -16.09 1.21
CA THR A 235 16.12 -17.30 1.75
C THR A 235 15.25 -16.94 2.95
N PRO A 236 13.94 -17.23 2.92
CA PRO A 236 13.07 -17.01 4.06
C PRO A 236 13.44 -17.97 5.20
N VAL A 237 13.38 -17.48 6.43
CA VAL A 237 13.57 -18.28 7.66
C VAL A 237 12.22 -18.52 8.32
N SER A 238 12.00 -19.73 8.84
CA SER A 238 10.78 -20.04 9.59
C SER A 238 10.86 -19.49 11.01
N THR A 239 9.78 -18.85 11.45
CA THR A 239 9.58 -18.43 12.83
C THR A 239 8.51 -19.30 13.46
N VAL A 240 8.76 -19.81 14.66
CA VAL A 240 7.80 -20.59 15.44
C VAL A 240 7.44 -19.84 16.71
N LEU A 241 6.17 -19.92 17.13
CA LEU A 241 5.74 -19.38 18.42
C LEU A 241 5.95 -20.44 19.49
N ARG A 242 6.81 -20.16 20.47
CA ARG A 242 6.96 -20.97 21.67
C ARG A 242 5.98 -20.49 22.71
N VAL A 243 5.31 -21.44 23.34
CA VAL A 243 4.37 -21.20 24.44
C VAL A 243 4.93 -21.88 25.67
N ASP A 244 5.05 -21.13 26.75
CA ASP A 244 5.36 -21.65 28.08
C ASP A 244 4.30 -21.18 29.08
N LEU A 245 4.16 -21.87 30.20
CA LEU A 245 3.25 -21.49 31.28
C LEU A 245 4.09 -21.02 32.47
N ASP A 246 3.94 -19.76 32.85
CA ASP A 246 4.57 -19.24 34.06
C ASP A 246 4.03 -20.01 35.28
N HIS A 247 4.94 -20.67 35.99
CA HIS A 247 4.60 -21.56 37.09
C HIS A 247 4.18 -20.83 38.37
N GLU A 248 4.44 -19.53 38.49
CA GLU A 248 4.11 -18.72 39.67
C GLU A 248 2.74 -18.05 39.54
N ASN A 249 2.38 -17.57 38.36
CA ASN A 249 1.13 -16.81 38.15
C ASN A 249 0.14 -17.47 37.17
N GLY A 250 0.54 -18.51 36.44
CA GLY A 250 -0.30 -19.22 35.47
C GLY A 250 -0.50 -18.49 34.13
N GLU A 251 0.28 -17.46 33.84
CA GLU A 251 0.24 -16.74 32.56
C GLU A 251 0.91 -17.54 31.44
N LEU A 252 0.41 -17.39 30.21
CA LEU A 252 1.04 -17.97 29.03
C LEU A 252 2.12 -17.02 28.50
N LEU A 253 3.37 -17.47 28.52
CA LEU A 253 4.50 -16.77 27.93
C LEU A 253 4.62 -17.15 26.46
N LEU A 254 4.42 -16.17 25.57
CA LEU A 254 4.51 -16.34 24.13
C LEU A 254 5.81 -15.72 23.61
N VAL A 255 6.67 -16.53 22.98
CA VAL A 255 7.97 -16.08 22.45
C VAL A 255 8.09 -16.47 20.99
N ALA A 256 8.27 -15.48 20.11
CA ALA A 256 8.67 -15.72 18.74
C ALA A 256 10.11 -16.25 18.72
N HIS A 257 10.33 -17.41 18.11
CA HIS A 257 11.62 -18.05 17.99
C HIS A 257 11.97 -18.24 16.52
N THR A 258 13.07 -17.62 16.10
CA THR A 258 13.60 -17.72 14.73
C THR A 258 15.06 -18.12 14.82
N GLU A 259 15.41 -19.23 14.21
CA GLU A 259 16.80 -19.61 14.04
C GLU A 259 17.40 -18.77 12.91
N LEU A 260 18.06 -17.68 13.28
CA LEU A 260 18.73 -16.82 12.30
C LEU A 260 20.11 -17.40 12.00
N PRO A 261 20.44 -17.63 10.71
CA PRO A 261 21.79 -17.97 10.34
C PRO A 261 22.68 -16.76 10.69
N PHE A 262 23.79 -17.03 11.39
CA PHE A 262 24.83 -16.04 11.75
C PHE A 262 24.50 -15.05 12.89
N MET A 263 23.51 -15.31 13.74
CA MET A 263 23.34 -14.55 15.00
C MET A 263 24.61 -14.62 15.86
N ARG A 264 25.18 -13.47 16.18
CA ARG A 264 26.23 -13.35 17.20
C ARG A 264 25.56 -13.47 18.57
N GLY A 265 26.15 -14.22 19.49
CA GLY A 265 25.53 -14.70 20.74
C GLY A 265 25.07 -13.65 21.77
N ALA A 266 25.01 -12.37 21.42
CA ALA A 266 24.51 -11.28 22.27
C ALA A 266 23.48 -10.37 21.58
N GLU A 267 23.10 -10.64 20.32
CA GLU A 267 22.08 -9.85 19.63
C GLU A 267 20.70 -10.51 19.77
N PHE A 268 19.66 -9.72 20.05
CA PHE A 268 18.27 -10.17 20.01
C PHE A 268 17.66 -9.85 18.65
N PRO A 269 16.83 -10.75 18.08
CA PRO A 269 16.14 -10.45 16.84
C PRO A 269 15.11 -9.35 17.07
N ALA A 270 15.07 -8.38 16.16
CA ALA A 270 13.96 -7.43 16.06
C ALA A 270 12.99 -7.94 14.99
N TYR A 271 11.71 -8.02 15.35
CA TYR A 271 10.65 -8.46 14.46
C TYR A 271 9.89 -7.24 13.94
N LEU A 272 9.85 -7.09 12.62
CA LEU A 272 9.03 -6.08 11.95
C LEU A 272 7.72 -6.76 11.52
N VAL A 273 6.59 -6.26 12.00
CA VAL A 273 5.25 -6.81 11.71
C VAL A 273 4.35 -5.67 11.27
N ALA A 274 3.74 -5.79 10.11
CA ALA A 274 2.82 -4.81 9.53
C ALA A 274 1.58 -5.48 8.93
#